data_AF-A0A7C5M6D4-F1
#
_entry.id   AF-A0A7C5M6D4-F1
#
_cell.length_a   1.000
_cell.length_b   1.000
_cell.length_c   1.000
_cell.angle_alpha   90.00
_cell.angle_beta   90.00
_cell.angle_gamma   90.00
#
_symmetry.space_group_name_H-M   'P 1'
#
loop_
_entity.id
_entity.type
_entity.pdbx_description
1 polymer ?
#
loop_
_entity_poly.entity_id
_entity_poly.type
_entity_poly.pdbx_seq_one_letter_code
_entity_poly.pdbx_strand_id
1 'polypeptide(L)'
;RKTLDKRLRQLRTDYIDVFLFLGVMKPQQFPPPVQEELRRLKEDGRVRAVGISCHNRRFAGELAAARALDLLMVRYNAAHPGAEKEIFPFAGVDGPSIVSYTATRWGRLLRRPKGWPQEDPVPTAEMCYRFVLSNPAVDVCLMAPSNRKELEQDLKAVEQGPLSGEEMRFMREFGEAVHRSAGWFM
;
A
#
# COMPACT_ATOMS: atom_id res chain seq x y z
N ARG A 1 3.23 15.37 -17.88
CA ARG A 1 2.63 15.28 -19.23
C ARG A 1 2.99 14.07 -20.11
N LYS A 2 4.21 13.95 -20.68
CA LYS A 2 4.54 12.93 -21.72
C LYS A 2 4.16 11.49 -21.36
N THR A 3 4.37 11.10 -20.10
CA THR A 3 3.98 9.78 -19.58
C THR A 3 2.46 9.57 -19.66
N LEU A 4 1.66 10.57 -19.26
CA LEU A 4 0.20 10.51 -19.35
C LEU A 4 -0.26 10.34 -20.81
N ASP A 5 0.26 11.17 -21.73
CA ASP A 5 -0.10 11.08 -23.15
C ASP A 5 0.18 9.69 -23.72
N LYS A 6 1.32 9.10 -23.33
CA LYS A 6 1.68 7.73 -23.71
C LYS A 6 0.68 6.71 -23.16
N ARG A 7 0.27 6.82 -21.89
CA ARG A 7 -0.67 5.88 -21.26
C ARG A 7 -2.08 5.97 -21.85
N LEU A 8 -2.58 7.18 -22.10
CA LEU A 8 -3.87 7.38 -22.76
C LEU A 8 -3.93 6.69 -24.14
N ARG A 9 -2.89 6.88 -24.96
CA ARG A 9 -2.79 6.19 -26.27
C ARG A 9 -2.73 4.67 -26.14
N GLN A 10 -1.98 4.14 -25.17
CA GLN A 10 -1.87 2.70 -24.94
C GLN A 10 -3.20 2.07 -24.48
N LEU A 11 -3.90 2.76 -23.58
CA LEU A 11 -5.18 2.33 -23.03
C LEU A 11 -6.37 2.64 -23.95
N ARG A 12 -6.15 3.42 -25.02
CA ARG A 12 -7.19 3.86 -25.97
C ARG A 12 -8.35 4.57 -25.26
N THR A 13 -8.00 5.44 -24.32
CA THR A 13 -8.92 6.27 -23.53
C THR A 13 -8.42 7.72 -23.55
N ASP A 14 -9.31 8.66 -23.32
CA ASP A 14 -9.03 10.09 -23.18
C ASP A 14 -8.81 10.52 -21.72
N TYR A 15 -9.17 9.67 -20.75
CA TYR A 15 -8.96 9.90 -19.32
C TYR A 15 -8.40 8.69 -18.56
N ILE A 16 -7.81 8.96 -17.39
CA ILE A 16 -7.39 7.96 -16.39
C ILE A 16 -8.05 8.27 -15.05
N ASP A 17 -8.64 7.28 -14.38
CA ASP A 17 -9.25 7.49 -13.06
C ASP A 17 -8.22 7.90 -12.00
N VAL A 18 -7.10 7.17 -11.92
CA VAL A 18 -6.03 7.45 -10.94
C VAL A 18 -4.67 7.47 -11.63
N PHE A 19 -3.94 8.59 -11.51
CA PHE A 19 -2.57 8.70 -12.01
C PHE A 19 -1.57 8.86 -10.87
N LEU A 20 -0.65 7.90 -10.76
CA LEU A 20 0.37 7.87 -9.71
C LEU A 20 1.74 8.29 -10.23
N PHE A 21 2.39 9.21 -9.53
CA PHE A 21 3.82 9.44 -9.65
C PHE A 21 4.57 8.40 -8.81
N LEU A 22 5.26 7.48 -9.48
CA LEU A 22 5.80 6.27 -8.86
C LEU A 22 7.24 6.43 -8.35
N GLY A 23 7.59 5.69 -7.31
CA GLY A 23 8.96 5.53 -6.81
C GLY A 23 9.53 6.68 -5.98
N VAL A 24 8.72 7.44 -5.24
CA VAL A 24 9.22 8.51 -4.37
C VAL A 24 9.93 7.90 -3.15
N MET A 25 11.24 8.08 -3.07
CA MET A 25 12.10 7.63 -1.97
C MET A 25 12.58 8.77 -1.07
N LYS A 26 12.66 9.99 -1.61
CA LYS A 26 13.12 11.19 -0.88
C LYS A 26 12.28 12.41 -1.26
N PRO A 27 12.07 13.38 -0.35
CA PRO A 27 11.28 14.59 -0.62
C PRO A 27 11.71 15.36 -1.87
N GLN A 28 13.01 15.39 -2.17
CA GLN A 28 13.59 16.09 -3.33
C GLN A 28 13.09 15.54 -4.68
N GLN A 29 12.58 14.32 -4.73
CA GLN A 29 12.01 13.72 -5.93
C GLN A 29 10.58 14.18 -6.21
N PHE A 30 9.94 14.86 -5.26
CA PHE A 30 8.58 15.37 -5.37
C PHE A 30 8.49 16.87 -5.04
N PRO A 31 9.27 17.73 -5.75
CA PRO A 31 9.33 19.16 -5.49
C PRO A 31 8.04 19.87 -5.94
N PRO A 32 7.79 21.12 -5.48
CA PRO A 32 6.55 21.86 -5.79
C PRO A 32 6.14 21.89 -7.27
N PRO A 33 7.06 22.05 -8.26
CA PRO A 33 6.68 22.01 -9.67
C PRO A 33 6.08 20.68 -10.13
N VAL A 34 6.48 19.55 -9.53
CA VAL A 34 5.90 18.23 -9.84
C VAL A 34 4.49 18.10 -9.24
N GLN A 35 4.30 18.62 -8.02
CA GLN A 35 2.99 18.65 -7.36
C GLN A 35 1.99 19.48 -8.16
N GLU A 36 2.44 20.67 -8.59
CA GLU A 36 1.66 21.57 -9.43
C GLU A 36 1.31 20.96 -10.79
N GLU A 37 2.25 20.27 -11.44
CA GLU A 37 1.97 19.56 -12.69
C GLU A 37 0.92 18.46 -12.48
N LEU A 38 1.00 17.65 -11.40
CA LEU A 38 -0.04 16.65 -11.11
C LEU A 38 -1.42 17.31 -10.91
N ARG A 39 -1.47 18.42 -10.17
CA ARG A 39 -2.70 19.20 -9.98
C ARG A 39 -3.29 19.65 -11.31
N ARG A 40 -2.47 20.17 -12.23
CA ARG A 40 -2.89 20.57 -13.57
C ARG A 40 -3.41 19.41 -14.42
N LEU A 41 -2.83 18.21 -14.30
CA LEU A 41 -3.34 17.03 -15.02
C LEU A 41 -4.78 16.68 -14.58
N LYS A 42 -5.12 16.95 -13.31
CA LYS A 42 -6.47 16.80 -12.79
C LYS A 42 -7.40 17.90 -13.29
N GLU A 43 -6.95 19.15 -13.27
CA GLU A 43 -7.72 20.30 -13.79
C GLU A 43 -8.03 20.21 -15.29
N ASP A 44 -7.13 19.63 -16.08
CA ASP A 44 -7.30 19.34 -17.52
C ASP A 44 -8.37 18.26 -17.78
N GLY A 45 -8.95 17.64 -16.74
CA GLY A 45 -10.00 16.61 -16.85
C GLY A 45 -9.51 15.23 -17.34
N ARG A 46 -8.24 15.14 -17.75
CA ARG A 46 -7.60 13.91 -18.26
C ARG A 46 -7.28 12.91 -17.16
N VAL A 47 -7.27 13.36 -15.90
CA VAL A 47 -7.07 12.52 -14.72
C VAL A 47 -8.11 12.88 -13.68
N ARG A 48 -8.78 11.89 -13.07
CA ARG A 48 -9.79 12.18 -12.02
C ARG A 48 -9.16 12.35 -10.63
N ALA A 49 -8.14 11.57 -10.32
CA ALA A 49 -7.40 11.64 -9.06
C ALA A 49 -5.89 11.48 -9.26
N VAL A 50 -5.11 12.20 -8.47
CA VAL A 50 -3.64 12.13 -8.49
C VAL A 50 -3.06 11.68 -7.16
N GLY A 51 -1.99 10.91 -7.24
CA GLY A 51 -1.31 10.42 -6.05
C GLY A 51 0.16 10.09 -6.32
N ILE A 52 0.80 9.57 -5.29
CA ILE A 52 2.18 9.08 -5.38
C ILE A 52 2.30 7.69 -4.79
N SER A 53 3.30 6.93 -5.23
CA SER A 53 3.83 5.82 -4.42
C SER A 53 5.05 6.30 -3.64
N CYS A 54 5.03 6.17 -2.31
CA CYS A 54 6.09 6.69 -1.45
C CYS A 54 6.69 5.60 -0.56
N HIS A 55 8.02 5.53 -0.54
CA HIS A 55 8.81 4.67 0.35
C HIS A 55 9.25 5.41 1.62
N ASN A 56 9.28 6.75 1.59
CA ASN A 56 9.58 7.57 2.75
C ASN A 56 8.31 7.80 3.58
N ARG A 57 8.16 7.01 4.63
CA ARG A 57 6.96 7.00 5.47
C ARG A 57 6.68 8.35 6.14
N ARG A 58 7.69 9.01 6.68
CA ARG A 58 7.55 10.33 7.30
C ARG A 58 7.07 11.37 6.29
N PHE A 59 7.67 11.40 5.11
CA PHE A 59 7.26 12.31 4.04
C PHE A 59 5.84 12.02 3.53
N ALA A 60 5.46 10.74 3.42
CA ALA A 60 4.07 10.38 3.10
C ALA A 60 3.09 10.89 4.17
N GLY A 61 3.47 10.83 5.45
CA GLY A 61 2.71 11.41 6.56
C GLY A 61 2.55 12.93 6.46
N GLU A 62 3.64 13.64 6.13
CA GLU A 62 3.62 15.09 5.90
C GLU A 62 2.67 15.47 4.75
N LEU A 63 2.69 14.70 3.64
CA LEU A 63 1.78 14.91 2.50
C LEU A 63 0.32 14.59 2.86
N ALA A 64 0.08 13.55 3.66
CA ALA A 64 -1.27 13.20 4.14
C ALA A 64 -1.84 14.31 5.03
N ALA A 65 -1.05 14.80 5.99
CA ALA A 65 -1.44 15.90 6.87
C ALA A 65 -1.71 17.20 6.09
N ALA A 66 -0.91 17.48 5.05
CA ALA A 66 -1.10 18.64 4.19
C ALA A 66 -2.27 18.50 3.19
N ARG A 67 -2.87 17.31 3.07
CA ARG A 67 -3.93 16.98 2.09
C ARG A 67 -3.54 17.39 0.66
N ALA A 68 -2.27 17.19 0.32
CA ALA A 68 -1.69 17.66 -0.95
C ALA A 68 -2.08 16.79 -2.16
N LEU A 69 -2.64 15.60 -1.94
CA LEU A 69 -2.91 14.58 -2.94
C LEU A 69 -4.22 13.85 -2.63
N ASP A 70 -4.84 13.28 -3.65
CA ASP A 70 -6.06 12.48 -3.50
C ASP A 70 -5.76 11.08 -2.93
N LEU A 71 -4.55 10.56 -3.17
CA LEU A 71 -4.19 9.19 -2.85
C LEU A 71 -2.71 9.01 -2.52
N LEU A 72 -2.42 8.14 -1.55
CA LEU A 72 -1.08 7.71 -1.20
C LEU A 72 -0.95 6.18 -1.30
N MET A 73 -0.01 5.74 -2.14
CA MET A 73 0.38 4.33 -2.24
C MET A 73 1.60 4.07 -1.36
N VAL A 74 1.43 3.30 -0.28
CA VAL A 74 2.43 3.16 0.79
C VAL A 74 2.65 1.71 1.20
N ARG A 75 3.85 1.40 1.71
CA ARG A 75 4.18 0.08 2.24
C ARG A 75 3.48 -0.12 3.58
N TYR A 76 2.61 -1.12 3.67
CA TYR A 76 2.01 -1.53 4.93
C TYR A 76 1.75 -3.04 4.95
N ASN A 77 2.31 -3.71 5.96
CA ASN A 77 2.15 -5.14 6.22
C ASN A 77 2.56 -5.44 7.67
N ALA A 78 2.36 -6.67 8.12
CA ALA A 78 2.63 -7.07 9.51
C ALA A 78 4.09 -6.85 9.95
N ALA A 79 5.05 -6.93 9.03
CA ALA A 79 6.46 -6.64 9.33
C ALA A 79 6.86 -5.17 9.16
N HIS A 80 6.00 -4.33 8.58
CA HIS A 80 6.22 -2.89 8.43
C HIS A 80 4.95 -2.11 8.83
N PRO A 81 4.53 -2.16 10.11
CA PRO A 81 3.27 -1.56 10.57
C PRO A 81 3.35 -0.05 10.78
N GLY A 82 4.53 0.58 10.62
CA GLY A 82 4.76 1.97 11.04
C GLY A 82 3.84 3.02 10.40
N ALA A 83 3.18 2.71 9.27
CA ALA A 83 2.20 3.60 8.65
C ALA A 83 1.04 3.95 9.60
N GLU A 84 0.71 3.05 10.54
CA GLU A 84 -0.28 3.27 11.59
C GLU A 84 0.00 4.49 12.47
N LYS A 85 1.28 4.82 12.66
CA LYS A 85 1.71 5.93 13.52
C LYS A 85 1.95 7.21 12.73
N GLU A 86 2.48 7.08 11.51
CA GLU A 86 3.02 8.22 10.77
C GLU A 86 2.13 8.70 9.62
N ILE A 87 1.19 7.88 9.14
CA ILE A 87 0.35 8.20 7.96
C ILE A 87 -1.13 8.10 8.30
N PHE A 88 -1.56 6.97 8.86
CA PHE A 88 -2.98 6.67 9.09
C PHE A 88 -3.73 7.64 10.02
N PRO A 89 -3.08 8.35 10.98
CA PRO A 89 -3.75 9.41 11.72
C PRO A 89 -4.27 10.57 10.85
N PHE A 90 -3.81 10.68 9.61
CA PHE A 90 -4.22 11.71 8.64
C PHE A 90 -5.08 11.14 7.49
N ALA A 91 -5.46 9.86 7.56
CA ALA A 91 -6.37 9.23 6.61
C ALA A 91 -7.86 9.45 7.02
N GLY A 92 -8.79 8.99 6.20
CA GLY A 92 -10.25 9.07 6.44
C GLY A 92 -10.97 10.02 5.49
N VAL A 93 -12.18 10.45 5.85
CA VAL A 93 -13.13 11.19 4.97
C VAL A 93 -12.50 12.42 4.31
N ASP A 94 -11.67 13.16 5.04
CA ASP A 94 -11.01 14.37 4.55
C ASP A 94 -9.52 14.16 4.19
N GLY A 95 -9.03 12.93 4.29
CA GLY A 95 -7.65 12.55 4.03
C GLY A 95 -7.47 11.93 2.64
N PRO A 96 -6.22 11.69 2.21
CA PRO A 96 -5.98 10.94 0.98
C PRO A 96 -6.47 9.49 1.15
N SER A 97 -6.96 8.89 0.07
CA SER A 97 -7.17 7.45 0.02
C SER A 97 -5.82 6.72 0.17
N ILE A 98 -5.82 5.61 0.88
CA ILE A 98 -4.61 4.82 1.16
C ILE A 98 -4.64 3.52 0.35
N VAL A 99 -3.64 3.37 -0.49
CA VAL A 99 -3.35 2.12 -1.21
C VAL A 99 -2.15 1.44 -0.56
N SER A 100 -2.37 0.29 0.06
CA SER A 100 -1.28 -0.53 0.59
C SER A 100 -0.67 -1.41 -0.49
N TYR A 101 0.66 -1.50 -0.50
CA TYR A 101 1.40 -2.49 -1.29
C TYR A 101 2.31 -3.36 -0.43
N THR A 102 2.74 -4.49 -0.98
CA THR A 102 3.60 -5.51 -0.34
C THR A 102 3.00 -6.15 0.92
N ALA A 103 1.70 -6.47 0.88
CA ALA A 103 1.01 -7.14 1.98
C ALA A 103 1.73 -8.43 2.46
N THR A 104 2.26 -9.24 1.54
CA THR A 104 3.01 -10.47 1.84
C THR A 104 4.51 -10.25 2.10
N ARG A 105 4.98 -9.00 2.01
CA ARG A 105 6.41 -8.63 1.99
C ARG A 105 7.21 -9.48 0.99
N TRP A 106 6.75 -9.53 -0.26
CA TRP A 106 7.35 -10.36 -1.33
C TRP A 106 7.48 -11.84 -0.94
N GLY A 107 6.46 -12.36 -0.24
CA GLY A 107 6.42 -13.74 0.26
C GLY A 107 7.27 -14.00 1.52
N ARG A 108 7.95 -13.00 2.10
CA ARG A 108 8.70 -13.19 3.35
C ARG A 108 7.80 -13.47 4.55
N LEU A 109 6.57 -12.95 4.54
CA LEU A 109 5.56 -13.28 5.56
C LEU A 109 4.96 -14.68 5.39
N LEU A 110 5.25 -15.37 4.28
CA LEU A 110 4.77 -16.72 3.99
C LEU A 110 5.85 -17.78 4.26
N ARG A 111 6.96 -17.39 4.90
CA ARG A 111 8.11 -18.24 5.16
C ARG A 111 8.49 -18.12 6.62
N ARG A 112 8.83 -19.25 7.24
CA ARG A 112 9.29 -19.29 8.62
C ARG A 112 10.57 -18.46 8.79
N PRO A 113 10.58 -17.40 9.62
CA PRO A 113 11.80 -16.65 9.91
C PRO A 113 12.74 -17.44 10.84
N LYS A 114 14.01 -17.03 10.89
CA LYS A 114 15.00 -17.65 11.79
C LYS A 114 14.56 -17.47 13.25
N GLY A 115 14.54 -18.56 14.02
CA GLY A 115 14.19 -18.55 15.45
C GLY A 115 12.70 -18.65 15.75
N TRP A 116 11.85 -18.81 14.73
CA TRP A 116 10.43 -19.11 14.93
C TRP A 116 10.23 -20.62 15.14
N PRO A 117 9.40 -21.06 16.12
CA PRO A 117 9.21 -22.48 16.41
C PRO A 117 8.74 -23.29 15.20
N GLN A 118 9.17 -24.55 15.10
CA GLN A 118 8.92 -25.37 13.91
C GLN A 118 7.47 -25.87 13.85
N GLU A 119 6.89 -26.08 15.02
CA GLU A 119 5.52 -26.47 15.31
C GLU A 119 4.51 -25.33 15.10
N ASP A 120 4.94 -24.07 15.23
CA ASP A 120 4.06 -22.92 15.11
C ASP A 120 3.66 -22.64 13.65
N PRO A 121 2.43 -22.16 13.39
CA PRO A 121 1.98 -21.87 12.04
C PRO A 121 2.75 -20.71 11.39
N VAL A 122 2.65 -20.63 10.07
CA VAL A 122 3.07 -19.47 9.26
C VAL A 122 1.83 -18.82 8.62
N PRO A 123 1.81 -17.50 8.42
CA PRO A 123 0.71 -16.84 7.74
C PRO A 123 0.49 -17.33 6.31
N THR A 124 -0.77 -17.32 5.89
CA THR A 124 -1.14 -17.44 4.49
C THR A 124 -1.16 -16.08 3.80
N ALA A 125 -1.29 -16.06 2.46
CA ALA A 125 -1.41 -14.80 1.72
C ALA A 125 -2.72 -14.07 2.07
N GLU A 126 -3.80 -14.83 2.23
CA GLU A 126 -5.12 -14.38 2.67
C GLU A 126 -5.04 -13.65 4.02
N MET A 127 -4.31 -14.20 4.99
CA MET A 127 -4.10 -13.53 6.27
C MET A 127 -3.32 -12.21 6.12
N CYS A 128 -2.36 -12.14 5.19
CA CYS A 128 -1.62 -10.91 4.91
C CYS A 128 -2.52 -9.82 4.31
N TYR A 129 -3.40 -10.18 3.37
CA TYR A 129 -4.35 -9.23 2.77
C TYR A 129 -5.41 -8.79 3.76
N ARG A 130 -5.99 -9.73 4.53
CA ARG A 130 -6.96 -9.42 5.58
C ARG A 130 -6.32 -8.59 6.70
N PHE A 131 -5.06 -8.82 7.07
CA PHE A 131 -4.34 -7.96 8.03
C PHE A 131 -4.31 -6.51 7.57
N VAL A 132 -3.99 -6.29 6.28
CA VAL A 132 -3.96 -4.95 5.69
C VAL A 132 -5.35 -4.30 5.71
N LEU A 133 -6.37 -5.03 5.24
CA LEU A 133 -7.75 -4.54 5.14
C LEU A 133 -8.50 -4.47 6.48
N SER A 134 -7.95 -5.08 7.54
CA SER A 134 -8.49 -4.93 8.90
C SER A 134 -8.25 -3.53 9.48
N ASN A 135 -7.36 -2.74 8.87
CA ASN A 135 -7.14 -1.36 9.30
C ASN A 135 -8.08 -0.43 8.51
N PRO A 136 -9.00 0.30 9.16
CA PRO A 136 -9.99 1.14 8.47
C PRO A 136 -9.37 2.34 7.75
N ALA A 137 -8.09 2.65 8.00
CA ALA A 137 -7.38 3.68 7.26
C ALA A 137 -6.92 3.23 5.87
N VAL A 138 -7.04 1.93 5.51
CA VAL A 138 -6.61 1.40 4.21
C VAL A 138 -7.84 1.16 3.33
N ASP A 139 -7.93 1.90 2.22
CA ASP A 139 -9.03 1.78 1.27
C ASP A 139 -8.80 0.64 0.26
N VAL A 140 -7.54 0.42 -0.15
CA VAL A 140 -7.18 -0.58 -1.16
C VAL A 140 -5.94 -1.37 -0.73
N CYS A 141 -6.01 -2.69 -0.83
CA CYS A 141 -4.85 -3.58 -0.73
C CYS A 141 -4.47 -4.10 -2.12
N LEU A 142 -3.25 -3.82 -2.59
CA LEU A 142 -2.75 -4.44 -3.81
C LEU A 142 -2.34 -5.89 -3.55
N MET A 143 -3.09 -6.79 -4.17
CA MET A 143 -2.85 -8.24 -4.15
C MET A 143 -2.11 -8.65 -5.42
N ALA A 144 -1.32 -9.72 -5.34
CA ALA A 144 -0.51 -10.21 -6.46
C ALA A 144 -0.65 -11.73 -6.65
N PRO A 145 -1.88 -12.23 -6.94
CA PRO A 145 -2.07 -13.64 -7.28
C PRO A 145 -1.35 -13.97 -8.59
N SER A 146 -0.65 -15.09 -8.62
CA SER A 146 0.12 -15.57 -9.78
C SER A 146 -0.76 -16.34 -10.78
N ASN A 147 -1.94 -16.76 -10.37
CA ASN A 147 -2.88 -17.54 -11.18
C ASN A 147 -4.33 -17.32 -10.72
N ARG A 148 -5.28 -17.82 -11.52
CA ARG A 148 -6.73 -17.71 -11.27
C ARG A 148 -7.13 -18.31 -9.92
N LYS A 149 -6.55 -19.45 -9.53
CA LYS A 149 -6.90 -20.12 -8.27
C LYS A 149 -6.55 -19.24 -7.08
N GLU A 150 -5.35 -18.65 -7.07
CA GLU A 150 -4.94 -17.68 -6.04
C GLU A 150 -5.86 -16.45 -6.03
N LEU A 151 -6.23 -15.91 -7.20
CA LEU A 151 -7.18 -14.79 -7.27
C LEU A 151 -8.53 -15.14 -6.63
N GLU A 152 -9.08 -16.32 -6.92
CA GLU A 152 -10.35 -16.77 -6.36
C GLU A 152 -10.26 -17.03 -4.85
N GLN A 153 -9.10 -17.47 -4.34
CA GLN A 153 -8.83 -17.61 -2.91
C GLN A 153 -8.75 -16.24 -2.22
N ASP A 154 -8.03 -15.29 -2.83
CA ASP A 154 -7.89 -13.92 -2.33
C ASP A 154 -9.25 -13.23 -2.20
N LEU A 155 -10.11 -13.34 -3.23
CA LEU A 155 -11.46 -12.75 -3.21
C LEU A 155 -12.33 -13.34 -2.09
N LYS A 156 -12.35 -14.68 -1.96
CA LYS A 156 -13.09 -15.37 -0.88
C LYS A 156 -12.56 -15.02 0.51
N ALA A 157 -11.27 -14.74 0.64
CA ALA A 157 -10.68 -14.34 1.91
C ALA A 157 -11.12 -12.93 2.32
N VAL A 158 -11.16 -11.98 1.37
CA VAL A 158 -11.59 -10.61 1.65
C VAL A 158 -13.06 -10.57 2.10
N GLU A 159 -13.92 -11.43 1.55
CA GLU A 159 -15.33 -11.56 1.97
C GLU A 159 -15.52 -11.99 3.43
N GLN A 160 -14.51 -12.61 4.06
CA GLN A 160 -14.56 -12.98 5.48
C GLN A 160 -14.40 -11.77 6.42
N GLY A 161 -14.08 -10.60 5.87
CA GLY A 161 -13.92 -9.36 6.62
C GLY A 161 -12.62 -9.32 7.45
N PRO A 162 -12.57 -8.43 8.45
CA PRO A 162 -11.38 -8.23 9.27
C PRO A 162 -10.91 -9.50 9.98
N LEU A 163 -9.61 -9.57 10.29
CA LEU A 163 -9.06 -10.61 11.15
C LEU A 163 -9.68 -10.55 12.55
N SER A 164 -9.88 -11.72 13.15
CA SER A 164 -10.20 -11.84 14.57
C SER A 164 -9.07 -11.28 15.44
N GLY A 165 -9.36 -11.02 16.72
CA GLY A 165 -8.34 -10.56 17.66
C GLY A 165 -7.17 -11.53 17.84
N GLU A 166 -7.41 -12.84 17.71
CA GLU A 166 -6.37 -13.88 17.77
C GLU A 166 -5.50 -13.88 16.51
N GLU A 167 -6.12 -13.91 15.32
CA GLU A 167 -5.39 -13.82 14.06
C GLU A 167 -4.57 -12.52 13.96
N MET A 168 -5.13 -11.40 14.44
CA MET A 168 -4.42 -10.11 14.48
C MET A 168 -3.19 -10.18 15.40
N ARG A 169 -3.31 -10.75 16.61
CA ARG A 169 -2.16 -10.94 17.52
C ARG A 169 -1.09 -11.82 16.88
N PHE A 170 -1.49 -12.94 16.30
CA PHE A 170 -0.58 -13.83 15.58
C PHE A 170 0.15 -13.11 14.45
N MET A 171 -0.56 -12.36 13.60
CA MET A 171 0.05 -11.61 12.50
C MET A 171 1.05 -10.57 13.00
N ARG A 172 0.76 -9.88 14.12
CA ARG A 172 1.67 -8.89 14.71
C ARG A 172 2.97 -9.54 15.21
N GLU A 173 2.85 -10.64 15.94
CA GLU A 173 4.00 -11.37 16.48
C GLU A 173 4.88 -11.95 15.36
N PHE A 174 4.26 -12.62 14.39
CA PHE A 174 4.95 -13.17 13.23
C PHE A 174 5.61 -12.06 12.40
N GLY A 175 4.88 -10.96 12.18
CA GLY A 175 5.38 -9.78 11.50
C GLY A 175 6.63 -9.19 12.17
N GLU A 176 6.64 -9.11 13.49
CA GLU A 176 7.79 -8.65 14.26
C GLU A 176 8.99 -9.60 14.13
N ALA A 177 8.76 -10.91 14.21
CA ALA A 177 9.81 -11.91 13.99
C ALA A 177 10.41 -11.81 12.57
N VAL A 178 9.58 -11.60 11.55
CA VAL A 178 10.02 -11.35 10.17
C VAL A 178 10.73 -10.00 10.04
N HIS A 179 10.32 -8.97 10.79
CA HIS A 179 11.00 -7.67 10.81
C HIS A 179 12.42 -7.78 11.38
N ARG A 180 12.60 -8.47 12.51
CA ARG A 180 13.90 -8.63 13.18
C ARG A 180 14.87 -9.53 12.40
N SER A 181 14.35 -10.56 11.74
CA SER A 181 15.17 -11.57 11.03
C SER A 181 15.57 -11.16 9.61
N ALA A 182 14.76 -10.33 8.95
CA ALA A 182 15.11 -9.75 7.67
C ALA A 182 16.00 -8.53 7.92
N GLY A 183 17.27 -8.61 7.52
CA GLY A 183 18.20 -7.48 7.59
C GLY A 183 17.66 -6.20 6.94
N TRP A 184 18.37 -5.09 7.15
CA TRP A 184 18.00 -3.77 6.60
C TRP A 184 17.81 -3.86 5.08
N PHE A 185 16.61 -3.57 4.58
CA PHE A 185 16.34 -3.50 3.15
C PHE A 185 15.42 -2.31 2.81
N MET A 186 15.79 -1.69 1.69
CA MET A 186 15.40 -0.40 1.11
C MET A 186 13.89 -0.07 1.12
#